data_AF-A0AAD8KSC5-F1
#
_entry.id   AF-A0AAD8KSC5-F1
#
_cell.length_a   1.000
_cell.length_b   1.000
_cell.length_c   1.000
_cell.angle_alpha   90.00
_cell.angle_beta   90.00
_cell.angle_gamma   90.00
#
_symmetry.space_group_name_H-M   'P 1'
#
loop_
_entity.id
_entity.type
_entity.pdbx_description
1 polymer ?
#
loop_
_entity_poly.entity_id
_entity_poly.type
_entity_poly.pdbx_seq_one_letter_code
_entity_poly.pdbx_strand_id
1 'polypeptide(L)'
;MLQFIHFDYVFKIIFFKFRCLEIFMSRTRNIIVATGLLAFASAGLAFPFYMATRSSKAPIIDSSKPLPPQATFRGPYINSGSRDVGPDYQTYSKK
;
A
#
# COMPACT_ATOMS: atom_id res chain seq x y z
N MET A 1 22.17 61.95 -0.41
CA MET A 1 23.08 60.79 -0.24
C MET A 1 22.65 59.87 0.91
N LEU A 2 22.51 60.38 2.14
CA LEU A 2 22.16 59.57 3.33
C LEU A 2 20.79 58.86 3.24
N GLN A 3 19.78 59.51 2.66
CA GLN A 3 18.44 58.91 2.49
C GLN A 3 18.41 57.75 1.48
N PHE A 4 19.25 57.81 0.45
CA PHE A 4 19.39 56.74 -0.54
C PHE A 4 19.98 55.48 0.11
N ILE A 5 21.04 55.67 0.92
CA ILE A 5 21.70 54.59 1.66
C ILE A 5 20.74 53.93 2.65
N HIS A 6 19.92 54.71 3.35
CA HIS A 6 18.93 54.18 4.30
C HIS A 6 17.83 53.38 3.59
N PHE A 7 17.36 53.85 2.43
CA PHE A 7 16.36 53.15 1.63
C PHE A 7 16.89 51.79 1.11
N ASP A 8 18.11 51.77 0.57
CA ASP A 8 18.78 50.53 0.14
C ASP A 8 18.95 49.54 1.29
N TYR A 9 19.31 50.02 2.49
CA TYR A 9 19.50 49.16 3.66
C TYR A 9 18.19 48.53 4.13
N VAL A 10 17.12 49.32 4.19
CA VAL A 10 15.77 48.85 4.57
C VAL A 10 15.23 47.86 3.54
N PHE A 11 15.38 48.17 2.25
CA PHE A 11 14.97 47.28 1.16
C PHE A 11 15.71 45.92 1.22
N LYS A 12 17.02 45.95 1.49
CA LYS A 12 17.85 44.75 1.59
C LYS A 12 17.50 43.90 2.81
N ILE A 13 17.16 44.52 3.95
CA ILE A 13 16.68 43.84 5.16
C ILE A 13 15.34 43.15 4.90
N ILE A 14 14.38 43.85 4.28
CA ILE A 14 13.05 43.31 3.98
C ILE A 14 13.17 42.14 3.00
N PHE A 15 13.94 42.30 1.92
CA PHE A 15 14.15 41.24 0.93
C PHE A 15 14.83 40.01 1.54
N PHE A 16 15.87 40.21 2.36
CA PHE A 16 16.55 39.12 3.05
C PHE A 16 15.60 38.38 4.01
N LYS A 17 14.78 39.11 4.76
CA LYS A 17 13.81 38.53 5.69
C LYS A 17 12.74 37.72 4.96
N PHE A 18 12.25 38.22 3.81
CA PHE A 18 11.27 37.51 2.99
C PHE A 18 11.86 36.21 2.41
N ARG A 19 13.06 36.26 1.83
CA ARG A 19 13.79 35.09 1.32
C ARG A 19 14.07 34.04 2.40
N CYS A 20 14.46 34.46 3.60
CA CYS A 20 14.76 33.54 4.70
C CYS A 20 13.49 32.85 5.22
N LEU A 21 12.39 33.61 5.34
CA LEU A 21 11.09 33.08 5.75
C LEU A 21 10.56 32.04 4.74
N GLU A 22 10.70 32.30 3.45
CA GLU A 22 10.27 31.42 2.38
C GLU A 22 11.09 30.12 2.33
N ILE A 23 12.41 30.21 2.48
CA ILE A 23 13.31 29.05 2.60
C ILE A 23 12.91 28.21 3.82
N PHE A 24 12.63 28.82 4.97
CA PHE A 24 12.23 28.11 6.18
C PHE A 24 10.88 27.40 6.02
N MET A 25 9.86 28.09 5.50
CA MET A 25 8.54 27.52 5.22
C MET A 25 8.62 26.33 4.25
N SER A 26 9.45 26.43 3.21
CA SER A 26 9.65 25.33 2.25
C SER A 26 10.33 24.10 2.86
N ARG A 27 11.35 24.29 3.72
CA ARG A 27 12.05 23.19 4.38
C ARG A 27 11.12 22.45 5.34
N THR A 28 10.37 23.17 6.15
CA THR A 28 9.40 22.58 7.09
C THR A 28 8.35 21.77 6.35
N ARG A 29 7.80 22.30 5.24
CA ARG A 29 6.85 21.57 4.40
C ARG A 29 7.46 20.30 3.80
N ASN A 30 8.68 20.37 3.29
CA ASN A 30 9.37 19.21 2.71
C ASN A 30 9.68 18.14 3.77
N ILE A 31 10.03 18.54 5.00
CA ILE A 31 10.23 17.61 6.12
C ILE A 31 8.92 16.90 6.48
N ILE A 32 7.80 17.61 6.54
CA ILE A 32 6.48 17.02 6.83
C ILE A 32 6.09 16.02 5.73
N VAL A 33 6.28 16.38 4.46
CA VAL A 33 5.99 15.47 3.33
C VAL A 33 6.90 14.24 3.37
N ALA A 34 8.20 14.43 3.57
CA ALA A 34 9.17 13.34 3.62
C ALA A 34 8.88 12.35 4.76
N THR A 35 8.56 12.88 5.95
CA THR A 35 8.19 12.04 7.11
C THR A 35 6.88 11.30 6.89
N GLY A 36 5.87 11.96 6.32
CA GLY A 36 4.61 11.30 5.95
C GLY A 36 4.80 10.20 4.91
N LEU A 37 5.59 10.45 3.87
CA LEU A 37 5.88 9.48 2.82
C LEU A 37 6.64 8.26 3.37
N LEU A 38 7.62 8.50 4.24
CA LEU A 38 8.38 7.44 4.90
C LEU A 38 7.49 6.56 5.79
N ALA A 39 6.62 7.17 6.60
CA ALA A 39 5.68 6.45 7.45
C ALA A 39 4.68 5.63 6.63
N PHE A 40 4.12 6.22 5.57
CA PHE A 40 3.18 5.53 4.68
C PHE A 40 3.83 4.34 3.94
N ALA A 41 5.00 4.56 3.34
CA ALA A 41 5.71 3.52 2.60
C ALA A 41 6.15 2.37 3.52
N SER A 42 6.66 2.67 4.71
CA SER A 42 7.05 1.63 5.67
C SER A 42 5.86 0.81 6.16
N ALA A 43 4.72 1.44 6.45
CA ALA A 43 3.49 0.74 6.81
C ALA A 43 2.96 -0.14 5.67
N GLY A 44 2.93 0.37 4.44
CA GLY A 44 2.47 -0.38 3.26
C GLY A 44 3.35 -1.59 2.95
N LEU A 45 4.68 -1.45 3.07
CA LEU A 45 5.63 -2.55 2.89
C LEU A 45 5.57 -3.57 4.05
N ALA A 46 5.35 -3.12 5.28
CA ALA A 46 5.24 -4.00 6.45
C ALA A 46 3.90 -4.77 6.50
N PHE A 47 2.84 -4.23 5.90
CA PHE A 47 1.49 -4.81 5.91
C PHE A 47 1.41 -6.29 5.49
N PRO A 48 1.96 -6.73 4.33
CA PRO A 48 1.89 -8.14 3.94
C PRO A 48 2.58 -9.08 4.93
N PHE A 49 3.69 -8.66 5.54
CA PHE A 49 4.41 -9.46 6.55
C PHE A 49 3.64 -9.53 7.88
N TYR A 50 3.03 -8.42 8.30
CA TYR A 50 2.15 -8.41 9.46
C TYR A 50 0.93 -9.32 9.27
N MET A 51 0.31 -9.29 8.10
CA MET A 51 -0.83 -10.16 7.77
C MET A 51 -0.43 -11.64 7.70
N ALA A 52 0.71 -11.96 7.07
CA ALA A 52 1.21 -13.33 7.02
C ALA A 52 1.49 -13.91 8.41
N THR A 53 2.11 -13.12 9.30
CA THR A 53 2.40 -13.54 10.68
C THR A 53 1.15 -13.64 11.56
N ARG A 54 0.09 -12.88 11.28
CA ARG A 54 -1.22 -13.01 11.94
C ARG A 54 -2.00 -14.22 11.44
N SER A 55 -1.99 -14.48 10.13
CA SER A 55 -2.74 -15.57 9.50
C SER A 55 -2.28 -16.96 9.98
N SER A 56 -1.03 -17.12 10.42
CA SER A 56 -0.54 -18.39 10.96
C SER A 56 -1.06 -18.69 12.37
N LYS A 57 -1.44 -17.66 13.14
CA LYS A 57 -1.92 -17.81 14.52
C LYS A 57 -3.43 -17.98 14.63
N ALA A 58 -4.17 -17.44 13.65
CA ALA A 58 -5.62 -17.58 13.55
C ALA A 58 -5.97 -17.68 12.06
N PRO A 59 -5.78 -18.86 11.45
CA PRO A 59 -6.11 -19.06 10.05
C PRO A 59 -7.61 -18.78 9.85
N ILE A 60 -7.92 -17.79 9.03
CA ILE A 60 -9.30 -17.41 8.67
C ILE A 60 -10.00 -18.58 7.95
N ILE A 61 -9.21 -19.45 7.33
CA ILE A 61 -9.65 -20.65 6.64
C ILE A 61 -9.17 -21.85 7.45
N ASP A 62 -10.13 -22.61 7.97
CA ASP A 62 -9.87 -23.91 8.56
C ASP A 62 -9.45 -24.90 7.45
N SER A 63 -8.19 -25.34 7.48
CA SER A 63 -7.66 -26.30 6.50
C SER A 63 -8.21 -27.71 6.67
N SER A 64 -8.84 -28.00 7.82
CA SER A 64 -9.55 -29.26 8.05
C SER A 64 -10.96 -29.26 7.44
N LYS A 65 -11.46 -28.09 7.07
CA LYS A 65 -12.77 -27.91 6.45
C LYS A 65 -12.63 -27.69 4.94
N PRO A 66 -13.48 -28.30 4.10
CA PRO A 66 -13.50 -28.00 2.68
C PRO A 66 -13.74 -26.49 2.47
N LEU A 67 -12.98 -25.91 1.54
CA LEU A 67 -13.08 -24.51 1.16
C LEU A 67 -14.55 -24.18 0.79
N PRO A 68 -15.05 -22.99 1.19
CA PRO A 68 -16.44 -22.60 0.92
C PRO A 68 -16.72 -22.68 -0.58
N PRO A 69 -17.96 -23.03 -1.01
CA PRO A 69 -18.28 -23.21 -2.41
C PRO A 69 -17.82 -22.03 -3.28
N GLN A 70 -17.88 -20.80 -2.81
CA GLN A 70 -17.42 -19.60 -3.52
C GLN A 70 -15.90 -19.56 -3.77
N ALA A 71 -15.09 -20.24 -2.94
CA ALA A 71 -13.66 -20.44 -3.14
C ALA A 71 -13.33 -21.76 -3.86
N THR A 72 -14.29 -22.70 -3.89
CA THR A 72 -14.20 -24.01 -4.55
C THR A 72 -14.99 -24.07 -5.85
N PHE A 73 -15.67 -23.00 -6.29
CA PHE A 73 -16.47 -22.91 -7.52
C PHE A 73 -15.55 -22.79 -8.73
N ARG A 74 -14.80 -23.85 -8.85
CA ARG A 74 -14.27 -24.41 -10.05
C ARG A 74 -15.49 -24.89 -10.82
N GLY A 75 -15.83 -24.21 -11.91
CA GLY A 75 -16.95 -24.60 -12.77
C GLY A 75 -16.82 -26.08 -13.19
N PRO A 76 -17.85 -26.69 -13.82
CA PRO A 76 -17.86 -28.11 -14.18
C PRO A 76 -16.60 -28.60 -14.93
N TYR A 77 -15.83 -27.68 -15.51
CA TYR A 77 -14.53 -27.91 -16.14
C TYR A 77 -13.53 -26.83 -15.68
N ILE A 78 -13.04 -26.97 -14.44
CA ILE A 78 -11.84 -26.24 -14.03
C ILE A 78 -10.61 -27.04 -14.47
N ASN A 79 -9.54 -26.35 -14.82
CA ASN A 79 -8.31 -26.88 -15.40
C ASN A 79 -7.64 -28.07 -14.66
N SER A 80 -8.14 -29.30 -14.82
CA SER A 80 -7.28 -30.47 -14.98
C SER A 80 -7.01 -30.59 -16.46
N GLY A 81 -5.79 -30.29 -16.90
CA GLY A 81 -5.36 -30.46 -18.29
C GLY A 81 -5.31 -31.92 -18.77
N SER A 82 -6.16 -32.79 -18.23
CA SER A 82 -6.37 -34.17 -18.68
C SER A 82 -7.84 -34.32 -19.09
N ARG A 83 -8.06 -34.90 -20.26
CA ARG A 83 -9.39 -35.26 -20.79
C ARG A 83 -9.91 -36.55 -20.17
N ASP A 84 -9.27 -37.02 -19.10
CA ASP A 84 -9.27 -38.43 -18.72
C ASP A 84 -10.21 -38.69 -17.53
N VAL A 85 -10.84 -37.63 -16.99
CA VAL A 85 -11.78 -37.73 -15.87
C VAL A 85 -13.08 -37.02 -16.25
N GLY A 86 -13.79 -37.61 -17.21
CA GLY A 86 -15.25 -37.47 -17.32
C GLY A 86 -15.92 -38.69 -16.66
N PRO A 87 -17.20 -38.62 -16.27
CA PRO A 87 -17.89 -39.76 -15.66
C PRO A 87 -17.82 -40.96 -16.61
N ASP A 88 -17.13 -42.02 -16.19
CA ASP A 88 -17.04 -43.24 -16.96
C ASP A 88 -18.44 -43.85 -17.07
N TYR A 89 -18.82 -44.30 -18.26
CA TYR A 89 -20.18 -44.74 -18.59
C TYR A 89 -20.57 -46.06 -17.90
N GLN A 90 -19.62 -46.69 -17.23
CA GLN A 90 -19.82 -47.85 -16.39
C GLN A 90 -19.48 -47.47 -14.97
N THR A 91 -20.49 -47.36 -14.10
CA THR A 91 -20.63 -48.14 -12.86
C THR A 91 -21.69 -47.48 -11.97
N TYR A 92 -22.97 -47.77 -12.23
CA TYR A 92 -23.93 -47.89 -11.13
C TYR A 92 -25.08 -48.81 -11.55
N SER A 93 -25.06 -50.06 -11.06
CA SER A 93 -26.25 -50.88 -11.06
C SER A 93 -27.08 -50.48 -9.84
N LYS A 94 -28.24 -49.86 -10.06
CA LYS A 94 -29.22 -49.56 -9.01
C LYS A 94 -29.80 -50.89 -8.50
N LYS A 95 -29.49 -51.25 -7.26
CA LYS A 95 -30.37 -52.11 -6.45
C LYS A 95 -31.51 -51.28 -5.89
#